data_AF-A0A955HMF7-F1
#
_entry.id   AF-A0A955HMF7-F1
#
_cell.length_a   1.000
_cell.length_b   1.000
_cell.length_c   1.000
_cell.angle_alpha   90.00
_cell.angle_beta   90.00
_cell.angle_gamma   90.00
#
_symmetry.space_group_name_H-M   'P 1'
#
loop_
_entity.id
_entity.type
_entity.pdbx_description
1 polymer ?
#
loop_
_entity_poly.entity_id
_entity_poly.type
_entity_poly.pdbx_seq_one_letter_code
_entity_poly.pdbx_strand_id
1 'polypeptide(L)'
;RETLAVSPLQSAVTVQRTLDSQMRMLNGEGFLNGHVPISSVIAFISVFAARLHGYTHVAISNERSSNEGNAFFCDREINHQYSKTFHFESAFAQYCQTYLPVQTPVYFSFLRPLFELQIAKIFAKYPEYHPLFRSCNRGQKTNKWCGECPKCLFAFSLLVPFLGADKTSEYFGKNLYDDISLYPLAEELLGIGEKKPLECVGTHEETICAFYLGTKEFSAENTPNLLKKVQNEILSKEFNLEARSQKILTSWNDEHLVPEPFVNVLEKALHD
;
A
#
# COMPACT_ATOMS: atom_id res chain seq x y z
N ARG A 1 16.80 6.76 -5.22
CA ARG A 1 17.77 7.88 -5.31
C ARG A 1 17.04 9.21 -5.33
N GLU A 2 16.06 9.40 -6.20
CA GLU A 2 15.22 10.60 -6.25
C GLU A 2 14.49 10.88 -4.92
N THR A 3 13.83 9.87 -4.33
CA THR A 3 13.17 10.01 -3.01
C THR A 3 14.14 10.41 -1.89
N LEU A 4 15.38 9.94 -1.93
CA LEU A 4 16.41 10.32 -0.95
C LEU A 4 16.90 11.76 -1.17
N ALA A 5 16.88 12.25 -2.41
CA ALA A 5 17.34 13.59 -2.75
C ALA A 5 16.41 14.70 -2.23
N VAL A 6 15.13 14.37 -2.03
CA VAL A 6 14.12 15.30 -1.47
C VAL A 6 13.85 15.05 0.01
N SER A 7 14.50 14.05 0.62
CA SER A 7 14.33 13.75 2.05
C SER A 7 15.44 14.41 2.88
N PRO A 8 15.24 14.58 4.21
CA PRO A 8 16.27 15.15 5.08
C PRO A 8 17.45 14.20 5.34
N LEU A 9 17.48 13.01 4.73
CA LEU A 9 18.51 11.99 4.97
C LEU A 9 19.81 12.35 4.25
N GLN A 10 20.91 12.40 5.00
CA GLN A 10 22.23 12.79 4.48
C GLN A 10 23.11 11.62 4.08
N SER A 11 22.79 10.41 4.52
CA SER A 11 23.57 9.20 4.25
C SER A 11 22.66 8.03 3.94
N ALA A 12 23.18 7.08 3.15
CA ALA A 12 22.46 5.88 2.77
C ALA A 12 23.42 4.69 2.70
N VAL A 13 22.96 3.54 3.21
CA VAL A 13 23.60 2.24 3.02
C VAL A 13 22.89 1.55 1.87
N THR A 14 23.63 1.11 0.85
CA THR A 14 23.07 0.40 -0.29
C THR A 14 23.42 -1.09 -0.20
N VAL A 15 22.40 -1.94 -0.22
CA VAL A 15 22.59 -3.39 -0.35
C VAL A 15 22.27 -3.81 -1.78
N GLN A 16 23.19 -4.55 -2.41
CA GLN A 16 22.97 -5.15 -3.72
C GLN A 16 22.72 -6.65 -3.56
N ARG A 17 21.65 -7.13 -4.19
CA ARG A 17 21.31 -8.55 -4.25
C ARG A 17 21.43 -9.03 -5.69
N THR A 18 22.18 -10.11 -5.89
CA THR A 18 22.28 -10.80 -7.16
C THR A 18 21.58 -12.15 -7.03
N LEU A 19 20.70 -12.47 -7.98
CA LEU A 19 20.09 -13.80 -8.06
C LEU A 19 21.12 -14.80 -8.55
N ASP A 20 21.15 -15.99 -7.96
CA ASP A 20 21.99 -17.08 -8.44
C ASP A 20 21.68 -17.41 -9.91
N SER A 21 22.72 -17.53 -10.73
CA SER A 21 22.63 -17.92 -12.13
C SER A 21 21.92 -19.27 -12.34
N GLN A 22 22.01 -20.20 -11.38
CA GLN A 22 21.36 -21.49 -11.43
C GLN A 22 19.83 -21.38 -11.49
N MET A 23 19.22 -20.37 -10.85
CA MET A 23 17.77 -20.18 -10.94
C MET A 23 17.30 -19.95 -12.38
N ARG A 24 18.09 -19.25 -13.20
CA ARG A 24 17.74 -19.03 -14.61
C ARG A 24 17.88 -20.31 -15.44
N MET A 25 18.90 -21.11 -15.15
CA MET A 25 19.10 -22.40 -15.82
C MET A 25 17.94 -23.35 -15.52
N LEU A 26 17.59 -23.53 -14.25
CA LEU A 26 16.48 -24.39 -13.82
C LEU A 26 15.13 -23.95 -14.40
N ASN A 27 14.85 -22.64 -14.45
CA ASN A 27 13.64 -22.15 -15.12
C ASN A 27 13.62 -22.51 -16.62
N GLY A 28 14.77 -22.48 -17.29
CA GLY A 28 14.92 -22.92 -18.68
C GLY A 28 14.71 -24.43 -18.86
N GLU A 29 14.96 -25.22 -17.82
CA GLU A 29 14.71 -26.67 -17.78
C GLU A 29 13.25 -27.03 -17.44
N GLY A 30 12.37 -26.05 -17.24
CA GLY A 30 10.95 -26.26 -16.98
C GLY A 30 10.58 -26.40 -15.49
N PHE A 31 11.49 -26.08 -14.57
CA PHE A 31 11.16 -25.99 -13.15
C PHE A 31 10.17 -24.84 -12.87
N LEU A 32 9.43 -24.97 -11.76
CA LEU A 32 8.42 -23.99 -11.36
C LEU A 32 9.06 -22.65 -10.96
N ASN A 33 8.63 -21.57 -11.60
CA ASN A 33 9.03 -20.21 -11.29
C ASN A 33 7.98 -19.50 -10.42
N GLY A 34 7.96 -19.87 -9.14
CA GLY A 34 6.98 -19.39 -8.17
C GLY A 34 7.24 -17.98 -7.61
N HIS A 35 6.34 -17.53 -6.75
CA HIS A 35 6.49 -16.25 -6.03
C HIS A 35 7.72 -16.28 -5.11
N VAL A 36 8.57 -15.25 -5.19
CA VAL A 36 9.70 -15.05 -4.27
C VAL A 36 9.27 -14.06 -3.19
N PRO A 37 9.31 -14.43 -1.89
CA PRO A 37 8.90 -13.56 -0.79
C PRO A 37 9.95 -12.47 -0.54
N ILE A 38 9.99 -11.47 -1.43
CA ILE A 38 11.01 -10.42 -1.43
C ILE A 38 11.02 -9.61 -0.13
N SER A 39 9.84 -9.36 0.47
CA SER A 39 9.76 -8.63 1.74
C SER A 39 10.43 -9.38 2.88
N SER A 40 10.33 -10.72 2.92
CA SER A 40 11.04 -11.53 3.91
C SER A 40 12.55 -11.43 3.72
N VAL A 41 13.04 -11.49 2.48
CA VAL A 41 14.47 -11.30 2.17
C VAL A 41 14.94 -9.92 2.63
N ILE A 42 14.15 -8.88 2.39
CA ILE A 42 14.43 -7.51 2.84
C ILE A 42 14.46 -7.43 4.37
N ALA A 43 13.56 -8.13 5.08
CA ALA A 43 13.54 -8.13 6.54
C ALA A 43 14.86 -8.66 7.13
N PHE A 44 15.33 -9.83 6.68
CA PHE A 44 16.61 -10.38 7.15
C PHE A 44 17.80 -9.47 6.81
N ILE A 45 17.87 -8.98 5.56
CA ILE A 45 18.97 -8.13 5.11
C ILE A 45 19.01 -6.81 5.87
N SER A 46 17.84 -6.19 6.11
CA SER A 46 17.75 -4.90 6.79
C SER A 46 18.14 -5.01 8.26
N VAL A 47 17.71 -6.06 8.97
CA VAL A 47 18.16 -6.34 10.35
C VAL A 47 19.67 -6.57 10.41
N PHE A 48 20.22 -7.35 9.47
CA PHE A 48 21.66 -7.59 9.40
C PHE A 48 22.45 -6.29 9.14
N ALA A 49 22.06 -5.51 8.13
CA ALA A 49 22.69 -4.25 7.81
C ALA A 49 22.57 -3.23 8.97
N ALA A 50 21.40 -3.13 9.58
CA ALA A 50 21.17 -2.27 10.73
C ALA A 50 22.11 -2.62 11.89
N ARG A 51 22.27 -3.91 12.19
CA ARG A 51 23.18 -4.39 13.23
C ARG A 51 24.64 -4.03 12.94
N LEU A 52 25.09 -4.20 11.71
CA LEU A 52 26.47 -3.87 11.28
C LEU A 52 26.79 -2.39 11.44
N HIS A 53 25.80 -1.53 11.19
CA HIS A 53 25.96 -0.08 11.28
C HIS A 53 25.55 0.50 12.65
N GLY A 54 25.26 -0.35 13.64
CA GLY A 54 24.93 0.09 15.00
C GLY A 54 23.55 0.74 15.14
N TYR A 55 22.64 0.55 14.18
CA TYR A 55 21.25 0.97 14.31
C TYR A 55 20.49 0.03 15.26
N THR A 56 19.52 0.59 15.98
CA THR A 56 18.72 -0.15 16.98
C THR A 56 17.35 -0.56 16.45
N HIS A 57 16.92 0.00 15.33
CA HIS A 57 15.57 -0.15 14.78
C HIS A 57 15.63 -0.31 13.26
N VAL A 58 14.71 -1.11 12.74
CA VAL A 58 14.41 -1.23 11.31
C VAL A 58 12.92 -0.97 11.14
N ALA A 59 12.59 0.20 10.61
CA ALA A 59 11.24 0.55 10.22
C ALA A 59 11.01 0.21 8.75
N ILE A 60 10.00 -0.58 8.47
CA ILE A 60 9.41 -0.76 7.14
C ILE A 60 7.99 -0.18 7.12
N SER A 61 7.35 -0.09 5.96
CA SER A 61 6.11 0.68 5.79
C SER A 61 4.91 -0.17 5.36
N ASN A 62 4.79 -1.41 5.86
CA ASN A 62 3.57 -2.18 5.63
C ASN A 62 2.42 -1.64 6.50
N GLU A 63 1.26 -1.53 5.90
CA GLU A 63 0.04 -0.96 6.46
C GLU A 63 -0.95 -2.04 6.91
N ARG A 64 -2.03 -1.63 7.58
CA ARG A 64 -3.08 -2.54 8.07
C ARG A 64 -3.69 -3.41 6.97
N SER A 65 -3.94 -2.82 5.80
CA SER A 65 -4.62 -3.44 4.66
C SER A 65 -3.86 -4.63 4.07
N SER A 66 -2.53 -4.67 4.22
CA SER A 66 -1.71 -5.81 3.81
C SER A 66 -2.02 -7.12 4.54
N ASN A 67 -2.80 -7.09 5.62
CA ASN A 67 -3.29 -8.28 6.30
C ASN A 67 -4.38 -9.03 5.53
N GLU A 68 -5.15 -8.34 4.68
CA GLU A 68 -6.27 -8.94 3.95
C GLU A 68 -5.78 -9.91 2.87
N GLY A 69 -6.32 -11.13 2.85
CA GLY A 69 -6.04 -12.12 1.83
C GLY A 69 -6.65 -11.80 0.48
N ASN A 70 -6.38 -12.66 -0.50
CA ASN A 70 -6.81 -12.49 -1.89
C ASN A 70 -7.69 -13.63 -2.40
N ALA A 71 -7.55 -14.83 -1.85
CA ALA A 71 -8.26 -16.00 -2.31
C ALA A 71 -8.41 -17.02 -1.17
N PHE A 72 -9.36 -17.94 -1.30
CA PHE A 72 -9.46 -19.13 -0.46
C PHE A 72 -9.10 -20.37 -1.26
N PHE A 73 -8.29 -21.25 -0.68
CA PHE A 73 -7.93 -22.54 -1.26
C PHE A 73 -7.85 -23.59 -0.17
N CYS A 74 -8.59 -24.70 -0.32
CA CYS A 74 -8.69 -25.76 0.69
C CYS A 74 -8.97 -25.21 2.10
N ASP A 75 -9.99 -24.34 2.20
CA ASP A 75 -10.43 -23.68 3.44
C ASP A 75 -9.34 -22.84 4.14
N ARG A 76 -8.34 -22.39 3.39
CA ARG A 76 -7.29 -21.49 3.87
C ARG A 76 -7.31 -20.20 3.06
N GLU A 77 -7.26 -19.09 3.77
CA GLU A 77 -7.01 -17.79 3.16
C GLU A 77 -5.57 -17.74 2.63
N ILE A 78 -5.43 -17.40 1.36
CA ILE A 78 -4.16 -17.15 0.70
C ILE A 78 -3.98 -15.64 0.58
N ASN A 79 -2.93 -15.14 1.22
CA ASN A 79 -2.44 -13.77 1.04
C ASN A 79 -1.15 -13.80 0.20
N HIS A 80 -1.20 -13.25 -1.02
CA HIS A 80 -0.02 -13.21 -1.91
C HIS A 80 1.11 -12.32 -1.38
N GLN A 81 0.82 -11.52 -0.36
CA GLN A 81 1.74 -10.65 0.37
C GLN A 81 1.88 -11.08 1.83
N TYR A 82 1.77 -12.38 2.14
CA TYR A 82 1.93 -12.90 3.50
C TYR A 82 3.11 -12.28 4.28
N SER A 83 4.24 -12.09 3.60
CA SER A 83 5.47 -11.46 4.16
C SER A 83 5.33 -9.98 4.55
N LYS A 84 4.15 -9.38 4.35
CA LYS A 84 3.78 -8.04 4.79
C LYS A 84 2.71 -8.03 5.88
N THR A 85 2.21 -9.18 6.30
CA THR A 85 1.20 -9.29 7.36
C THR A 85 1.79 -9.06 8.75
N PHE A 86 0.95 -8.70 9.71
CA PHE A 86 1.32 -8.66 11.13
C PHE A 86 1.72 -10.04 11.66
N HIS A 87 1.12 -11.12 11.13
CA HIS A 87 1.50 -12.48 11.48
C HIS A 87 2.95 -12.80 11.10
N PHE A 88 3.37 -12.46 9.88
CA PHE A 88 4.78 -12.58 9.48
C PHE A 88 5.70 -11.70 10.34
N GLU A 89 5.31 -10.44 10.54
CA GLU A 89 6.08 -9.48 11.34
C GLU A 89 6.32 -9.98 12.77
N SER A 90 5.28 -10.48 13.44
CA SER A 90 5.35 -11.06 14.78
C SER A 90 6.22 -12.31 14.83
N ALA A 91 6.04 -13.23 13.87
CA ALA A 91 6.87 -14.43 13.78
C ALA A 91 8.35 -14.10 13.53
N PHE A 92 8.63 -13.09 12.71
CA PHE A 92 9.99 -12.64 12.43
C PHE A 92 10.63 -11.93 13.63
N ALA A 93 9.88 -11.10 14.34
CA ALA A 93 10.34 -10.49 15.58
C ALA A 93 10.68 -11.54 16.65
N GLN A 94 9.82 -12.56 16.81
CA GLN A 94 10.07 -13.68 17.71
C GLN A 94 11.31 -14.49 17.29
N TYR A 95 11.47 -14.74 15.99
CA TYR A 95 12.67 -15.40 15.45
C TYR A 95 13.93 -14.61 15.81
N CYS A 96 13.92 -13.28 15.61
CA CYS A 96 15.05 -12.42 15.96
C CYS A 96 15.39 -12.50 17.44
N GLN A 97 14.40 -12.45 18.33
CA GLN A 97 14.62 -12.56 19.78
C GLN A 97 15.16 -13.93 20.21
N THR A 98 14.72 -15.00 19.55
CA THR A 98 15.05 -16.38 19.94
C THR A 98 16.43 -16.80 19.45
N TYR A 99 16.79 -16.42 18.21
CA TYR A 99 17.94 -16.99 17.51
C TYR A 99 19.04 -16.00 17.19
N LEU A 100 18.79 -14.69 17.29
CA LEU A 100 19.80 -13.66 16.99
C LEU A 100 20.33 -13.02 18.29
N PRO A 101 21.52 -12.38 18.27
CA PRO A 101 22.11 -11.79 19.46
C PRO A 101 21.20 -10.76 20.15
N VAL A 102 21.35 -10.59 21.47
CA VAL A 102 20.51 -9.68 22.30
C VAL A 102 20.42 -8.24 21.77
N GLN A 103 21.48 -7.76 21.10
CA GLN A 103 21.53 -6.42 20.50
C GLN A 103 21.00 -6.37 19.06
N THR A 104 20.14 -7.31 18.68
CA THR A 104 19.52 -7.33 17.34
C THR A 104 18.53 -6.16 17.22
N PRO A 105 18.56 -5.40 16.10
CA PRO A 105 17.63 -4.30 15.87
C PRO A 105 16.17 -4.74 15.92
N VAL A 106 15.30 -3.88 16.48
CA VAL A 106 13.85 -4.11 16.50
C VAL A 106 13.29 -3.87 15.10
N TYR A 107 12.71 -4.91 14.49
CA TYR A 107 12.05 -4.83 13.20
C TYR A 107 10.55 -4.62 13.37
N PHE A 108 10.00 -3.60 12.71
CA PHE A 108 8.56 -3.31 12.76
C PHE A 108 8.08 -2.56 11.51
N SER A 109 6.78 -2.68 11.25
CA SER A 109 6.05 -1.95 10.22
C SER A 109 5.48 -0.66 10.80
N PHE A 110 6.11 0.47 10.52
CA PHE A 110 5.74 1.79 11.02
C PHE A 110 4.28 2.13 10.70
N LEU A 111 3.79 1.82 9.49
CA LEU A 111 2.42 2.16 9.09
C LEU A 111 1.37 1.11 9.47
N ARG A 112 1.74 0.05 10.21
CA ARG A 112 0.82 -1.06 10.57
C ARG A 112 -0.50 -0.62 11.20
N PRO A 113 -0.53 0.42 12.07
CA PRO A 113 -1.78 0.82 12.71
C PRO A 113 -2.80 1.44 11.75
N LEU A 114 -2.36 1.88 10.56
CA LEU A 114 -3.13 2.72 9.65
C LEU A 114 -3.60 1.96 8.41
N PHE A 115 -4.77 2.36 7.92
CA PHE A 115 -5.28 2.06 6.59
C PHE A 115 -4.55 2.89 5.51
N GLU A 116 -4.52 2.41 4.27
CA GLU A 116 -3.97 3.15 3.13
C GLU A 116 -4.70 4.48 2.91
N LEU A 117 -6.01 4.55 3.15
CA LEU A 117 -6.75 5.81 3.05
C LEU A 117 -6.26 6.87 4.07
N GLN A 118 -5.90 6.45 5.28
CA GLN A 118 -5.30 7.33 6.29
C GLN A 118 -3.88 7.75 5.88
N ILE A 119 -3.10 6.82 5.32
CA ILE A 119 -1.77 7.11 4.79
C ILE A 119 -1.84 8.12 3.66
N ALA A 120 -2.83 8.02 2.76
CA ALA A 120 -3.05 8.99 1.68
C ALA A 120 -3.38 10.40 2.23
N LYS A 121 -4.22 10.49 3.27
CA LYS A 121 -4.51 11.76 3.97
C LYS A 121 -3.24 12.40 4.53
N ILE A 122 -2.39 11.59 5.18
CA ILE A 122 -1.12 12.06 5.74
C ILE A 122 -0.16 12.45 4.62
N PHE A 123 -0.02 11.61 3.60
CA PHE A 123 0.88 11.81 2.45
C PHE A 123 0.57 13.10 1.70
N ALA A 124 -0.70 13.48 1.59
CA ALA A 124 -1.12 14.71 0.92
C ALA A 124 -0.46 16.00 1.47
N LYS A 125 0.07 15.94 2.70
CA LYS A 125 0.79 17.04 3.36
C LYS A 125 2.27 17.12 2.98
N TYR A 126 2.79 16.21 2.16
CA TYR A 126 4.21 16.15 1.78
C TYR A 126 4.42 16.34 0.26
N PRO A 127 4.17 17.55 -0.26
CA PRO A 127 4.17 17.84 -1.69
C PRO A 127 5.50 17.55 -2.40
N GLU A 128 6.62 17.56 -1.69
CA GLU A 128 7.94 17.25 -2.22
C GLU A 128 8.06 15.81 -2.74
N TYR A 129 7.23 14.87 -2.25
CA TYR A 129 7.24 13.48 -2.72
C TYR A 129 6.18 13.19 -3.80
N HIS A 130 5.21 14.08 -4.03
CA HIS A 130 4.14 13.83 -5.00
C HIS A 130 4.64 13.65 -6.45
N PRO A 131 5.70 14.33 -6.92
CA PRO A 131 6.22 14.05 -8.26
C PRO A 131 6.86 12.64 -8.38
N LEU A 132 7.29 12.06 -7.25
CA LEU A 132 8.17 10.89 -7.19
C LEU A 132 7.44 9.58 -6.85
N PHE A 133 6.29 9.62 -6.16
CA PHE A 133 5.61 8.40 -5.73
C PHE A 133 5.10 7.59 -6.92
N ARG A 134 5.39 6.29 -6.95
CA ARG A 134 4.94 5.38 -8.01
C ARG A 134 4.71 3.99 -7.42
N SER A 135 3.57 3.38 -7.71
CA SER A 135 3.29 1.97 -7.36
C SER A 135 2.87 1.11 -8.56
N CYS A 136 2.68 1.71 -9.74
CA CYS A 136 2.22 1.02 -10.95
C CYS A 136 3.18 -0.08 -11.41
N ASN A 137 2.72 -1.33 -11.39
CA ASN A 137 3.48 -2.48 -11.91
C ASN A 137 3.74 -2.39 -13.42
N ARG A 138 2.74 -1.98 -14.21
CA ARG A 138 2.85 -1.91 -15.68
C ARG A 138 3.83 -0.84 -16.15
N GLY A 139 3.84 0.31 -15.48
CA GLY A 139 4.70 1.44 -15.79
C GLY A 139 6.02 1.50 -15.01
N GLN A 140 6.34 0.47 -14.21
CA GLN A 140 7.53 0.45 -13.35
C GLN A 140 8.83 0.65 -14.15
N LYS A 141 8.96 0.00 -15.32
CA LYS A 141 10.17 0.07 -16.16
C LYS A 141 10.41 1.47 -16.74
N THR A 142 9.35 2.26 -16.92
CA THR A 142 9.40 3.61 -17.50
C THR A 142 9.16 4.70 -16.47
N ASN A 143 9.04 4.33 -15.19
CA ASN A 143 8.76 5.22 -14.06
C ASN A 143 7.47 6.06 -14.23
N LYS A 144 6.41 5.45 -14.77
CA LYS A 144 5.13 6.12 -15.10
C LYS A 144 3.92 5.44 -14.47
N TRP A 145 2.85 6.19 -14.26
CA TRP A 145 1.51 5.64 -14.07
C TRP A 145 0.95 5.26 -15.44
N CYS A 146 0.45 4.02 -15.60
CA CYS A 146 -0.16 3.64 -16.88
C CYS A 146 -1.61 4.14 -17.02
N GLY A 147 -2.27 4.49 -15.90
CA GLY A 147 -3.65 4.99 -15.90
C GLY A 147 -4.71 3.96 -16.36
N GLU A 148 -4.37 2.67 -16.33
CA GLU A 148 -5.16 1.58 -16.93
C GLU A 148 -5.15 0.28 -16.10
N CYS A 149 -4.64 0.32 -14.87
CA CYS A 149 -4.55 -0.86 -14.01
C CYS A 149 -5.16 -0.62 -12.62
N PRO A 150 -5.51 -1.69 -11.87
CA PRO A 150 -6.12 -1.57 -10.54
C PRO A 150 -5.33 -0.68 -9.60
N LYS A 151 -3.99 -0.80 -9.57
CA LYS A 151 -3.13 0.05 -8.75
C LYS A 151 -3.20 1.53 -9.10
N CYS A 152 -3.32 1.86 -10.38
CA CYS A 152 -3.46 3.27 -10.78
C CYS A 152 -4.79 3.83 -10.31
N LEU A 153 -5.89 3.12 -10.57
CA LEU A 153 -7.22 3.54 -10.17
C LEU A 153 -7.34 3.63 -8.64
N PHE A 154 -6.88 2.62 -7.92
CA PHE A 154 -6.85 2.60 -6.46
C PHE A 154 -6.06 3.78 -5.88
N ALA A 155 -4.80 3.97 -6.27
CA ALA A 155 -3.97 5.06 -5.76
C ALA A 155 -4.54 6.45 -6.13
N PHE A 156 -5.11 6.60 -7.33
CA PHE A 156 -5.80 7.81 -7.73
C PHE A 156 -6.99 8.09 -6.81
N SER A 157 -7.85 7.09 -6.59
CA SER A 157 -9.04 7.19 -5.74
C SER A 157 -8.72 7.50 -4.28
N LEU A 158 -7.62 6.97 -3.73
CA LEU A 158 -7.18 7.32 -2.38
C LEU A 158 -6.73 8.78 -2.23
N LEU A 159 -6.16 9.36 -3.29
CA LEU A 159 -5.56 10.70 -3.25
C LEU A 159 -6.55 11.82 -3.58
N VAL A 160 -7.54 11.57 -4.44
CA VAL A 160 -8.55 12.57 -4.83
C VAL A 160 -9.19 13.26 -3.62
N PRO A 161 -9.64 12.56 -2.55
CA PRO A 161 -10.24 13.19 -1.37
C PRO A 161 -9.37 14.21 -0.63
N PHE A 162 -8.06 14.20 -0.82
CA PHE A 162 -7.11 15.00 -0.03
C PHE A 162 -6.29 15.97 -0.86
N LEU A 163 -6.08 15.67 -2.15
CA LEU A 163 -5.35 16.52 -3.08
C LEU A 163 -6.26 17.25 -4.07
N GLY A 164 -7.50 16.81 -4.22
CA GLY A 164 -8.41 17.23 -5.27
C GLY A 164 -8.13 16.53 -6.61
N ALA A 165 -9.15 16.46 -7.45
CA ALA A 165 -9.09 15.74 -8.72
C ALA A 165 -8.05 16.32 -9.70
N ASP A 166 -7.95 17.65 -9.79
CA ASP A 166 -7.04 18.31 -10.73
C ASP A 166 -5.58 17.99 -10.41
N LYS A 167 -5.18 18.22 -9.16
CA LYS A 167 -3.81 17.97 -8.70
C LYS A 167 -3.45 16.49 -8.76
N THR A 168 -4.36 15.59 -8.40
CA THR A 168 -4.13 14.15 -8.59
C THR A 168 -3.98 13.82 -10.08
N SER A 169 -4.79 14.41 -10.96
CA SER A 169 -4.69 14.20 -12.41
C SER A 169 -3.36 14.63 -13.01
N GLU A 170 -2.74 15.70 -12.50
CA GLU A 170 -1.38 16.10 -12.91
C GLU A 170 -0.35 14.99 -12.71
N TYR A 171 -0.40 14.26 -11.60
CA TYR A 171 0.55 13.19 -11.31
C TYR A 171 0.30 11.93 -12.13
N PHE A 172 -0.97 11.62 -12.42
CA PHE A 172 -1.36 10.44 -13.19
C PHE A 172 -1.41 10.68 -14.70
N GLY A 173 -1.34 11.94 -15.14
CA GLY A 173 -1.38 12.38 -16.53
C GLY A 173 -2.79 12.52 -17.13
N LYS A 174 -3.82 12.08 -16.41
CA LYS A 174 -5.24 12.25 -16.74
C LYS A 174 -6.10 12.04 -15.50
N ASN A 175 -7.33 12.54 -15.52
CA ASN A 175 -8.34 12.19 -14.52
C ASN A 175 -8.85 10.77 -14.80
N LEU A 176 -8.54 9.82 -13.92
CA LEU A 176 -8.96 8.43 -14.11
C LEU A 176 -10.47 8.26 -13.94
N TYR A 177 -11.16 9.18 -13.26
CA TYR A 177 -12.61 9.14 -13.14
C TYR A 177 -13.35 9.55 -14.43
N ASP A 178 -12.69 10.14 -15.42
CA ASP A 178 -13.30 10.40 -16.72
C ASP A 178 -13.32 9.14 -17.62
N ASP A 179 -12.48 8.16 -17.33
CA ASP A 179 -12.25 6.98 -18.16
C ASP A 179 -13.22 5.84 -17.81
N ILE A 180 -14.37 5.81 -18.49
CA ILE A 180 -15.41 4.79 -18.27
C ILE A 180 -14.92 3.36 -18.55
N SER A 181 -13.85 3.18 -19.33
CA SER A 181 -13.30 1.85 -19.63
C SER A 181 -12.70 1.18 -18.40
N LEU A 182 -12.41 1.94 -17.34
CA LEU A 182 -11.90 1.42 -16.07
C LEU A 182 -13.00 0.86 -15.16
N TYR A 183 -14.28 0.94 -15.54
CA TYR A 183 -15.40 0.47 -14.73
C TYR A 183 -15.27 -0.99 -14.24
N PRO A 184 -14.85 -1.98 -15.07
CA PRO A 184 -14.61 -3.34 -14.58
C PRO A 184 -13.56 -3.40 -13.46
N LEU A 185 -12.53 -2.56 -13.51
CA LEU A 185 -11.53 -2.48 -12.44
C LEU A 185 -12.10 -1.83 -11.18
N ALA A 186 -12.99 -0.84 -11.33
CA ALA A 186 -13.69 -0.24 -10.21
C ALA A 186 -14.58 -1.28 -9.50
N GLU A 187 -15.31 -2.10 -10.26
CA GLU A 187 -16.11 -3.20 -9.71
C GLU A 187 -15.26 -4.16 -8.87
N GLU A 188 -14.14 -4.64 -9.42
CA GLU A 188 -13.21 -5.51 -8.69
C GLU A 188 -12.66 -4.87 -7.41
N LEU A 189 -12.26 -3.59 -7.47
CA LEU A 189 -11.73 -2.88 -6.30
C LEU A 189 -12.81 -2.65 -5.22
N LEU A 190 -14.05 -2.41 -5.63
CA LEU A 190 -15.19 -2.16 -4.75
C LEU A 190 -15.86 -3.45 -4.23
N GLY A 191 -15.34 -4.63 -4.60
CA GLY A 191 -15.84 -5.91 -4.13
C GLY A 191 -17.10 -6.39 -4.85
N ILE A 192 -17.36 -5.87 -6.06
CA ILE A 192 -18.41 -6.35 -6.94
C ILE A 192 -17.84 -7.50 -7.78
N GLY A 193 -18.39 -8.70 -7.59
CA GLY A 193 -17.88 -9.95 -8.19
C GLY A 193 -16.99 -10.74 -7.22
N GLU A 194 -16.53 -11.91 -7.65
CA GLU A 194 -15.92 -12.90 -6.75
C GLU A 194 -14.40 -12.75 -6.53
N LYS A 195 -13.72 -11.80 -7.20
CA LYS A 195 -12.25 -11.78 -7.25
C LYS A 195 -11.66 -10.41 -6.94
N LYS A 196 -11.04 -10.28 -5.77
CA LYS A 196 -10.10 -9.19 -5.49
C LYS A 196 -8.94 -9.26 -6.49
N PRO A 197 -8.45 -8.13 -7.03
CA PRO A 197 -7.26 -8.13 -7.87
C PRO A 197 -6.08 -8.79 -7.14
N LEU A 198 -5.30 -9.61 -7.85
CA LEU A 198 -4.01 -10.13 -7.35
C LEU A 198 -2.90 -9.04 -7.40
N GLU A 199 -3.26 -7.85 -6.95
CA GLU A 199 -2.41 -6.67 -6.90
C GLU A 199 -2.35 -6.16 -5.45
N CYS A 200 -1.29 -5.41 -5.14
CA CYS A 200 -1.17 -4.70 -3.86
C CYS A 200 -2.10 -3.49 -3.86
N VAL A 201 -3.35 -3.71 -3.48
CA VAL A 201 -4.39 -2.70 -3.26
C VAL A 201 -5.01 -2.93 -1.89
N GLY A 202 -5.59 -1.88 -1.33
CA GLY A 202 -6.23 -1.89 -0.01
C GLY A 202 -7.48 -2.76 0.05
N THR A 203 -8.23 -2.61 1.14
CA THR A 203 -9.47 -3.36 1.33
C THR A 203 -10.61 -2.83 0.44
N HIS A 204 -11.63 -3.65 0.22
CA HIS A 204 -12.84 -3.21 -0.47
C HIS A 204 -13.50 -2.04 0.28
N GLU A 205 -13.54 -2.11 1.60
CA GLU A 205 -14.12 -1.08 2.48
C GLU A 205 -13.39 0.27 2.35
N GLU A 206 -12.06 0.27 2.34
CA GLU A 206 -11.27 1.49 2.11
C GLU A 206 -11.52 2.07 0.73
N THR A 207 -11.61 1.21 -0.29
CA THR A 207 -11.86 1.63 -1.66
C THR A 207 -13.25 2.26 -1.80
N ILE A 208 -14.29 1.63 -1.21
CA ILE A 208 -15.66 2.17 -1.18
C ILE A 208 -15.65 3.57 -0.55
N CYS A 209 -14.99 3.72 0.60
CA CYS A 209 -14.88 5.02 1.28
C CYS A 209 -14.09 6.04 0.45
N ALA A 210 -13.01 5.62 -0.23
CA ALA A 210 -12.22 6.49 -1.09
C ALA A 210 -13.02 7.03 -2.28
N PHE A 211 -13.78 6.16 -2.97
CA PHE A 211 -14.67 6.58 -4.06
C PHE A 211 -15.78 7.49 -3.54
N TYR A 212 -16.40 7.15 -2.40
CA TYR A 212 -17.43 7.98 -1.78
C TYR A 212 -16.92 9.37 -1.43
N LEU A 213 -15.78 9.48 -0.73
CA LEU A 213 -15.17 10.76 -0.42
C LEU A 213 -14.79 11.52 -1.70
N GLY A 214 -14.32 10.81 -2.73
CA GLY A 214 -14.03 11.39 -4.03
C GLY A 214 -15.25 12.00 -4.71
N THR A 215 -16.48 11.48 -4.49
CA THR A 215 -17.70 12.12 -5.02
C THR A 215 -17.94 13.52 -4.45
N LYS A 216 -17.42 13.81 -3.26
CA LYS A 216 -17.60 15.12 -2.61
C LYS A 216 -16.77 16.24 -3.25
N GLU A 217 -15.76 15.87 -4.04
CA GLU A 217 -14.94 16.83 -4.80
C GLU A 217 -15.68 17.37 -6.04
N PHE A 218 -16.82 16.77 -6.41
CA PHE A 218 -17.56 17.11 -7.61
C PHE A 218 -18.98 17.55 -7.28
N SER A 219 -19.50 18.49 -8.07
CA SER A 219 -20.92 18.79 -8.13
C SER A 219 -21.64 17.76 -9.01
N ALA A 220 -22.97 17.70 -8.89
CA ALA A 220 -23.78 16.81 -9.72
C ALA A 220 -23.63 17.08 -11.24
N GLU A 221 -23.27 18.31 -11.63
CA GLU A 221 -23.13 18.72 -13.03
C GLU A 221 -21.77 18.36 -13.63
N ASN A 222 -20.71 18.28 -12.83
CA ASN A 222 -19.34 18.03 -13.29
C ASN A 222 -18.77 16.67 -12.84
N THR A 223 -19.61 15.77 -12.32
CA THR A 223 -19.17 14.44 -11.90
C THR A 223 -18.68 13.62 -13.10
N PRO A 224 -17.42 13.13 -13.09
CA PRO A 224 -16.83 12.33 -14.16
C PRO A 224 -17.60 11.03 -14.46
N ASN A 225 -17.52 10.54 -15.70
CA ASN A 225 -18.35 9.42 -16.18
C ASN A 225 -18.19 8.13 -15.36
N LEU A 226 -16.96 7.72 -15.04
CA LEU A 226 -16.70 6.52 -14.25
C LEU A 226 -17.27 6.69 -12.84
N LEU A 227 -16.97 7.82 -12.20
CA LEU A 227 -17.41 8.10 -10.83
C LEU A 227 -18.93 8.18 -10.73
N LYS A 228 -19.59 8.81 -11.72
CA LYS A 228 -21.05 8.86 -11.83
C LYS A 228 -21.67 7.47 -11.95
N LYS A 229 -21.08 6.59 -12.77
CA LYS A 229 -21.55 5.20 -12.91
C LYS A 229 -21.38 4.42 -11.60
N VAL A 230 -20.21 4.51 -10.96
CA VAL A 230 -19.93 3.91 -9.65
C VAL A 230 -20.89 4.43 -8.57
N GLN A 231 -21.16 5.74 -8.55
CA GLN A 231 -22.08 6.36 -7.60
C GLN A 231 -23.50 5.80 -7.77
N ASN A 232 -23.98 5.70 -9.01
CA ASN A 232 -25.33 5.25 -9.31
C ASN A 232 -25.53 3.73 -9.12
N GLU A 233 -24.54 2.92 -9.47
CA GLU A 233 -24.70 1.46 -9.53
C GLU A 233 -24.16 0.72 -8.30
N ILE A 234 -23.23 1.33 -7.56
CA ILE A 234 -22.55 0.71 -6.43
C ILE A 234 -22.82 1.51 -5.15
N LEU A 235 -22.34 2.77 -5.08
CA LEU A 235 -22.39 3.54 -3.83
C LEU A 235 -23.84 3.87 -3.40
N SER A 236 -24.78 3.99 -4.33
CA SER A 236 -26.20 4.22 -4.03
C SER A 236 -26.86 3.09 -3.23
N LYS A 237 -26.25 1.88 -3.26
CA LYS A 237 -26.71 0.69 -2.54
C LYS A 237 -26.01 0.51 -1.19
N GLU A 238 -24.97 1.29 -0.93
CA GLU A 238 -24.21 1.26 0.32
C GLU A 238 -24.88 2.13 1.38
N PHE A 239 -24.80 1.69 2.64
CA PHE A 239 -25.37 2.42 3.78
C PHE A 239 -24.28 3.07 4.62
N ASN A 240 -24.63 4.19 5.26
CA ASN A 240 -23.79 4.86 6.26
C ASN A 240 -22.36 5.20 5.78
N LEU A 241 -22.20 5.52 4.49
CA LEU A 241 -20.90 5.78 3.88
C LEU A 241 -20.11 6.89 4.59
N GLU A 242 -20.78 7.95 5.05
CA GLU A 242 -20.15 9.01 5.85
C GLU A 242 -19.53 8.44 7.14
N ALA A 243 -20.34 7.76 7.94
CA ALA A 243 -19.89 7.22 9.23
C ALA A 243 -18.81 6.15 9.07
N ARG A 244 -18.90 5.31 8.03
CA ARG A 244 -17.87 4.31 7.66
C ARG A 244 -16.56 4.98 7.25
N SER A 245 -16.63 6.00 6.42
CA SER A 245 -15.46 6.79 6.00
C SER A 245 -14.78 7.45 7.20
N GLN A 246 -15.56 8.09 8.08
CA GLN A 246 -15.01 8.67 9.31
C GLN A 246 -14.38 7.60 10.20
N LYS A 247 -15.04 6.45 10.37
CA LYS A 247 -14.50 5.32 11.14
C LYS A 247 -13.15 4.86 10.60
N ILE A 248 -12.98 4.70 9.29
CA ILE A 248 -11.68 4.36 8.68
C ILE A 248 -10.66 5.45 9.00
N LEU A 249 -11.00 6.71 8.75
CA LEU A 249 -10.10 7.85 8.88
C LEU A 249 -9.62 8.07 10.33
N THR A 250 -10.42 7.72 11.33
CA THR A 250 -10.07 7.86 12.75
C THR A 250 -9.68 6.55 13.43
N SER A 251 -9.69 5.43 12.72
CA SER A 251 -9.37 4.13 13.34
C SER A 251 -7.89 4.00 13.67
N TRP A 252 -7.61 3.19 14.69
CA TRP A 252 -6.28 2.72 15.03
C TRP A 252 -6.33 1.20 15.17
N ASN A 253 -5.29 0.51 14.73
CA ASN A 253 -5.16 -0.93 14.89
C ASN A 253 -4.09 -1.25 15.92
N ASP A 254 -4.50 -1.78 17.08
CA ASP A 254 -3.61 -2.13 18.20
C ASP A 254 -2.71 -3.35 17.91
N GLU A 255 -3.00 -4.12 16.86
CA GLU A 255 -2.14 -5.22 16.42
C GLU A 255 -0.93 -4.70 15.63
N HIS A 256 0.08 -4.20 16.37
CA HIS A 256 1.33 -3.68 15.80
C HIS A 256 2.54 -3.89 16.70
N LEU A 257 3.75 -3.82 16.12
CA LEU A 257 5.03 -3.82 16.85
C LEU A 257 5.72 -2.45 16.88
N VAL A 258 5.03 -1.39 16.46
CA VAL A 258 5.58 -0.02 16.46
C VAL A 258 6.00 0.38 17.89
N PRO A 259 7.28 0.73 18.12
CA PRO A 259 7.73 1.20 19.44
C PRO A 259 7.07 2.52 19.84
N GLU A 260 6.88 2.73 21.15
CA GLU A 260 6.13 3.87 21.71
C GLU A 260 6.54 5.26 21.19
N PRO A 261 7.84 5.61 21.04
CA PRO A 261 8.21 6.91 20.48
C PRO A 261 7.69 7.14 19.05
N PHE A 262 7.55 6.07 18.27
CA PHE A 262 7.07 6.11 16.88
C PHE A 262 5.54 6.08 16.79
N VAL A 263 4.85 5.49 17.76
CA VAL A 263 3.38 5.57 17.89
C VAL A 263 2.94 7.03 18.01
N ASN A 264 3.56 7.78 18.92
CA ASN A 264 3.25 9.19 19.14
C ASN A 264 3.39 10.06 17.87
N VAL A 265 4.37 9.72 17.01
CA VAL A 265 4.57 10.41 15.73
C VAL A 265 3.41 10.15 14.77
N LEU A 266 2.93 8.91 14.70
CA LEU A 266 1.83 8.52 13.81
C LEU A 266 0.48 9.07 14.28
N GLU A 267 0.18 8.97 15.57
CA GLU A 267 -1.06 9.52 16.14
C GLU A 267 -1.14 11.01 15.88
N LYS A 268 -0.05 11.74 16.14
CA LYS A 268 0.02 13.16 15.83
C LYS A 268 -0.25 13.43 14.35
N ALA A 269 0.41 12.70 13.44
CA ALA A 269 0.22 12.89 12.00
C ALA A 269 -1.22 12.60 11.53
N LEU A 270 -1.92 11.67 12.19
CA LEU A 270 -3.30 11.29 11.86
C LEU A 270 -4.33 12.35 12.30
N HIS A 271 -4.09 12.97 13.45
CA HIS A 271 -4.97 13.97 14.08
C HIS A 271 -4.71 15.41 13.63
N ASP A 272 -3.48 15.73 13.22
CA ASP A 272 -3.15 16.97 12.51
C ASP A 272 -3.85 17.03 11.14
#